data_AF-A0A1N7AE32-F1
#
_entry.id   AF-A0A1N7AE32-F1
#
_cell.length_a   1.000
_cell.length_b   1.000
_cell.length_c   1.000
_cell.angle_alpha   90.00
_cell.angle_beta   90.00
_cell.angle_gamma   90.00
#
_symmetry.space_group_name_H-M   'P 1'
#
loop_
_entity.id
_entity.type
_entity.pdbx_description
1 polymer ?
#
loop_
_entity_poly.entity_id
_entity_poly.type
_entity_poly.pdbx_seq_one_letter_code
_entity_poly.pdbx_strand_id
1 'polypeptide(L)'
;MHQLQLVIDHDSLLINQLAEALSSPTLSASAKLAEARRVLGALGLDLNVTATQQVWSASELAKEFGVSAQAIGRLANKYQVKTDEFGEYRLDQAIHSRKQVQTFYYNQRGRNRLTELLNSRTYQNERNSHQP
;
A
#
# COMPACT_ATOMS: atom_id res chain seq x y z
N MET A 1 -42.96 -11.91 -30.10
CA MET A 1 -42.55 -13.11 -29.35
C MET A 1 -41.03 -13.07 -29.20
N HIS A 2 -40.52 -12.21 -28.31
CA HIS A 2 -39.85 -12.63 -27.07
C HIS A 2 -38.66 -13.55 -27.31
N GLN A 3 -37.51 -12.93 -27.63
CA GLN A 3 -36.21 -13.54 -27.43
C GLN A 3 -35.29 -12.51 -26.76
N LEU A 4 -35.67 -12.15 -25.53
CA LEU A 4 -34.81 -11.54 -24.54
C LEU A 4 -34.83 -12.49 -23.34
N GLN A 5 -33.69 -12.63 -22.66
CA GLN A 5 -33.48 -13.38 -21.42
C GLN A 5 -32.93 -14.82 -21.50
N LEU A 6 -31.74 -15.01 -22.07
CA LEU A 6 -30.84 -16.10 -21.62
C LEU A 6 -29.36 -15.67 -21.64
N VAL A 7 -29.09 -14.47 -21.15
CA VAL A 7 -27.78 -14.15 -20.55
C VAL A 7 -28.06 -13.98 -19.07
N ILE A 8 -28.26 -15.10 -18.38
CA ILE A 8 -28.13 -15.09 -16.93
C ILE A 8 -26.63 -14.96 -16.71
N ASP A 9 -26.22 -13.74 -16.40
CA ASP A 9 -24.88 -13.26 -16.09
C ASP A 9 -24.07 -14.34 -15.35
N HIS A 10 -23.11 -14.97 -16.06
CA HIS A 10 -22.18 -15.92 -15.46
C HIS A 10 -21.53 -15.35 -14.20
N ASP A 11 -21.25 -14.04 -14.22
CA ASP A 11 -20.69 -13.30 -13.10
C ASP A 11 -21.65 -13.21 -11.90
N SER A 12 -22.96 -13.08 -12.14
CA SER A 12 -23.96 -13.08 -11.05
C SER A 12 -24.04 -14.44 -10.35
N LEU A 13 -23.86 -15.54 -11.09
CA LEU A 13 -23.79 -16.88 -10.50
C LEU A 13 -22.54 -17.03 -9.63
N LEU A 14 -21.39 -16.57 -10.11
CA LEU A 14 -20.14 -16.58 -9.37
C LEU A 14 -20.23 -15.72 -8.10
N ILE A 15 -20.84 -14.54 -8.16
CA ILE A 15 -21.05 -13.68 -6.99
C ILE A 15 -21.91 -14.35 -5.93
N ASN A 16 -22.98 -15.05 -6.33
CA ASN A 16 -23.81 -15.80 -5.38
C ASN A 16 -23.05 -16.97 -4.75
N GLN A 17 -22.25 -17.71 -5.53
CA GLN A 17 -21.38 -18.77 -5.00
C GLN A 17 -20.36 -18.23 -3.98
N LEU A 18 -19.81 -17.04 -4.21
CA LEU A 18 -18.93 -16.37 -3.25
C LEU A 18 -19.66 -16.02 -1.94
N ALA A 19 -20.87 -15.46 -2.05
CA ALA A 19 -21.69 -15.08 -0.90
C ALA A 19 -22.07 -16.30 -0.03
N GLU A 20 -22.44 -17.42 -0.66
CA GLU A 20 -22.76 -18.67 0.03
C GLU A 20 -21.56 -19.27 0.75
N ALA A 21 -20.40 -19.29 0.10
CA ALA A 21 -19.14 -19.78 0.68
C ALA A 21 -18.73 -19.01 1.93
N LEU A 22 -18.84 -17.68 1.90
CA LEU A 22 -18.47 -16.82 3.02
C LEU A 22 -19.50 -16.88 4.16
N SER A 23 -20.79 -17.03 3.82
CA SER A 23 -21.90 -17.11 4.78
C SER A 23 -22.05 -18.49 5.42
N SER A 24 -21.41 -19.52 4.86
CA SER A 24 -21.50 -20.88 5.41
C SER A 24 -21.00 -20.95 6.85
N PRO A 25 -21.79 -21.45 7.81
CA PRO A 25 -21.38 -21.62 9.20
C PRO A 25 -20.50 -22.87 9.40
N THR A 26 -20.40 -23.76 8.41
CA THR A 26 -19.72 -25.05 8.52
C THR A 26 -18.29 -25.06 7.95
N LEU A 27 -17.95 -24.09 7.09
CA LEU A 27 -16.61 -23.98 6.51
C LEU A 27 -15.62 -23.33 7.47
N SER A 28 -14.43 -23.93 7.59
CA SER A 28 -13.30 -23.32 8.31
C SER A 28 -12.81 -22.06 7.61
N ALA A 29 -12.12 -21.17 8.33
CA ALA A 29 -11.58 -19.94 7.76
C ALA A 29 -10.66 -20.19 6.55
N SER A 30 -9.85 -21.25 6.57
CA SER A 30 -9.01 -21.65 5.44
C SER A 30 -9.81 -22.17 4.25
N ALA A 31 -10.89 -22.91 4.50
CA ALA A 31 -11.76 -23.41 3.43
C ALA A 31 -12.55 -22.27 2.76
N LYS A 32 -13.04 -21.30 3.54
CA LYS A 32 -13.67 -20.08 3.00
C LYS A 32 -12.72 -19.29 2.12
N LEU A 33 -11.45 -19.16 2.53
CA LEU A 33 -10.43 -18.45 1.76
C LEU A 33 -10.09 -19.16 0.45
N ALA A 34 -9.98 -20.50 0.47
CA ALA A 34 -9.72 -21.30 -0.73
C ALA A 34 -10.86 -21.16 -1.75
N GLU A 35 -12.11 -21.20 -1.27
CA GLU A 35 -13.30 -21.03 -2.10
C GLU A 35 -13.39 -19.63 -2.71
N ALA A 36 -13.19 -18.60 -1.89
CA ALA A 36 -13.18 -17.22 -2.35
C ALA A 36 -12.12 -16.96 -3.43
N ARG A 37 -10.91 -17.54 -3.27
CA ARG A 37 -9.86 -17.46 -4.29
C ARG A 37 -10.26 -18.12 -5.60
N ARG A 38 -10.91 -19.28 -5.57
CA ARG A 38 -11.37 -19.96 -6.80
C ARG A 38 -12.39 -19.11 -7.55
N VAL A 39 -13.39 -18.60 -6.84
CA VAL A 39 -14.49 -17.83 -7.45
C VAL A 39 -13.99 -16.49 -8.00
N LEU A 40 -13.14 -15.79 -7.27
CA LEU A 40 -12.54 -14.54 -7.74
C LEU A 40 -11.60 -14.76 -8.93
N GLY A 41 -10.82 -15.85 -8.94
CA GLY A 41 -10.03 -16.24 -10.10
C GLY A 41 -10.87 -16.52 -11.35
N ALA A 42 -12.06 -17.12 -11.19
CA ALA A 42 -13.00 -17.34 -12.29
C ALA A 42 -13.58 -16.03 -12.85
N LEU A 43 -13.69 -14.99 -12.02
CA LEU A 43 -14.05 -13.62 -12.43
C LEU A 43 -12.87 -12.84 -13.04
N GLY A 44 -11.70 -13.47 -13.19
CA GLY A 44 -10.47 -12.80 -13.64
C GLY A 44 -9.85 -11.85 -12.59
N LEU A 45 -10.34 -11.90 -11.35
CA LEU A 45 -9.83 -11.15 -10.21
C LEU A 45 -8.84 -12.03 -9.45
N ASP A 46 -7.63 -12.14 -10.00
CA ASP A 46 -6.59 -12.96 -9.41
C ASP A 46 -6.16 -12.36 -8.06
N LEU A 47 -6.57 -13.00 -6.96
CA LEU A 47 -6.14 -12.66 -5.59
C LEU A 47 -4.72 -13.16 -5.33
N ASN A 48 -3.82 -13.01 -6.29
CA ASN A 48 -2.41 -13.19 -6.07
C ASN A 48 -1.92 -12.03 -5.18
N VAL A 49 -2.36 -12.05 -3.92
CA VAL A 49 -1.86 -11.24 -2.80
C VAL A 49 -0.48 -11.78 -2.47
N THR A 50 0.42 -11.74 -3.45
CA THR A 50 1.75 -11.27 -3.14
C THR A 50 1.54 -9.79 -2.97
N ALA A 51 1.26 -9.34 -1.75
CA ALA A 51 1.33 -7.94 -1.43
C ALA A 51 2.78 -7.53 -1.67
N THR A 52 3.15 -7.24 -2.92
CA THR A 52 4.26 -6.35 -3.21
C THR A 52 3.81 -5.05 -2.57
N GLN A 53 4.14 -4.91 -1.28
CA GLN A 53 3.86 -3.71 -0.55
C GLN A 53 4.49 -2.62 -1.38
N GLN A 54 3.66 -1.71 -1.87
CA GLN A 54 4.17 -0.57 -2.60
C GLN A 54 5.14 0.12 -1.65
N VAL A 55 6.37 0.24 -2.11
CA VAL A 55 7.41 0.94 -1.38
C VAL A 55 7.82 2.16 -2.17
N TRP A 56 8.21 3.20 -1.45
CA TRP A 56 8.64 4.46 -2.02
C TRP A 56 10.03 4.81 -1.50
N SER A 57 10.88 5.27 -2.40
CA SER A 57 12.12 5.93 -2.03
C SER A 57 11.86 7.28 -1.36
N ALA A 58 12.87 7.80 -0.65
CA ALA A 58 12.82 9.15 -0.10
C ALA A 58 12.58 10.22 -1.18
N SER A 59 13.07 9.99 -2.40
CA SER A 59 12.91 10.90 -3.53
C SER A 59 11.48 10.95 -4.05
N GLU A 60 10.81 9.79 -4.15
CA GLU A 60 9.40 9.72 -4.57
C GLU A 60 8.49 10.37 -3.55
N LEU A 61 8.66 10.05 -2.26
CA LEU A 61 7.89 10.70 -1.19
C LEU A 61 8.14 12.21 -1.14
N ALA A 62 9.38 12.64 -1.31
CA ALA A 62 9.71 14.06 -1.32
C ALA A 62 9.02 14.82 -2.46
N LYS A 63 9.00 14.23 -3.67
CA LYS A 63 8.28 14.81 -4.82
C LYS A 63 6.78 14.90 -4.55
N GLU A 64 6.20 13.87 -3.93
CA GLU A 64 4.79 13.84 -3.58
C GLU A 64 4.44 14.90 -2.52
N PHE A 65 5.27 15.05 -1.49
CA PHE A 65 5.06 16.00 -0.39
C PHE A 65 5.52 17.43 -0.71
N GLY A 66 6.06 17.69 -1.90
CA GLY A 66 6.59 19.01 -2.27
C GLY A 66 7.82 19.45 -1.47
N VAL A 67 8.60 18.50 -0.94
CA VAL A 67 9.83 18.76 -0.17
C VAL A 67 11.05 18.15 -0.86
N SER A 68 12.25 18.35 -0.31
CA SER A 68 13.46 17.70 -0.82
C SER A 68 13.67 16.31 -0.21
N ALA A 69 14.29 15.40 -0.97
CA ALA A 69 14.64 14.05 -0.49
C ALA A 69 15.51 14.10 0.78
N GLN A 70 16.39 15.10 0.87
CA GLN A 70 17.21 15.37 2.05
C GLN A 70 16.35 15.73 3.27
N ALA A 71 15.28 16.52 3.10
CA ALA A 71 14.38 16.84 4.20
C ALA A 71 13.70 15.58 4.76
N ILE A 72 13.24 14.68 3.89
CA ILE A 72 12.69 13.38 4.29
C ILE A 72 13.74 12.54 5.03
N GLY A 73 14.97 12.46 4.50
CA GLY A 73 16.05 11.71 5.13
C GLY A 73 16.40 12.22 6.55
N ARG A 74 16.48 13.54 6.73
CA ARG A 74 16.70 14.14 8.06
C ARG A 74 15.54 13.89 9.01
N LEU A 75 14.31 13.98 8.51
CA LEU A 75 13.11 13.73 9.30
C LEU A 75 13.06 12.27 9.77
N ALA A 76 13.29 11.34 8.85
CA ALA A 76 13.32 9.91 9.14
C ALA A 76 14.41 9.55 10.16
N ASN A 77 15.60 10.13 10.05
CA ASN A 77 16.67 9.93 11.04
C ASN A 77 16.30 10.52 12.40
N LYS A 78 15.74 11.74 12.44
CA LYS A 78 15.37 12.44 13.70
C LYS A 78 14.33 11.67 14.50
N TYR A 79 13.33 11.10 13.83
CA TYR A 79 12.23 10.38 14.46
C TYR A 79 12.39 8.85 14.40
N GLN A 80 13.57 8.37 14.01
CA GLN A 80 13.91 6.94 13.92
C GLN A 80 12.90 6.12 13.11
N VAL A 81 12.44 6.68 11.98
CA VAL A 81 11.47 6.03 11.07
C VAL A 81 12.13 4.97 10.18
N LYS A 82 13.47 4.88 10.17
CA LYS A 82 14.20 3.87 9.40
C LYS A 82 14.30 2.54 10.14
N THR A 83 13.17 1.95 10.43
CA THR A 83 13.05 0.62 11.06
C THR A 83 12.36 -0.35 10.12
N ASP A 84 12.56 -1.65 10.36
CA ASP A 84 11.98 -2.73 9.55
C ASP A 84 10.43 -2.69 9.53
N GLU A 85 9.81 -2.03 10.51
CA GLU A 85 8.35 -1.83 10.55
C GLU A 85 7.86 -0.80 9.52
N PHE A 86 8.69 0.18 9.17
CA PHE A 86 8.33 1.32 8.31
C PHE A 86 8.95 1.23 6.91
N GLY A 87 9.75 0.21 6.65
CA GLY A 87 10.40 0.04 5.36
C GLY A 87 11.55 -0.95 5.42
N GLU A 88 12.37 -0.94 4.39
CA GLU A 88 13.51 -1.84 4.26
C GLU A 88 14.66 -1.17 3.51
N TYR A 89 15.88 -1.63 3.79
CA TYR A 89 17.06 -1.23 3.04
C TYR A 89 17.24 -2.13 1.81
N ARG A 90 17.34 -1.52 0.63
CA ARG A 90 17.68 -2.22 -0.62
C ARG A 90 19.01 -1.70 -1.15
N LEU A 91 19.77 -2.59 -1.80
CA LEU A 91 20.94 -2.19 -2.57
C LEU A 91 20.46 -1.64 -3.91
N ASP A 92 20.79 -0.39 -4.18
CA ASP A 92 20.44 0.29 -5.41
C ASP A 92 21.70 0.87 -6.06
N GLN A 93 21.67 1.11 -7.37
CA GLN A 93 22.77 1.76 -8.05
C GLN A 93 22.65 3.28 -7.88
N ALA A 94 23.75 3.95 -7.55
CA ALA A 94 23.75 5.40 -7.49
C ALA A 94 23.43 6.02 -8.87
N ILE A 95 22.55 7.01 -8.90
CA ILE A 95 22.05 7.66 -10.14
C ILE A 95 23.18 8.17 -11.06
N HIS A 96 24.32 8.57 -10.49
CA HIS A 96 25.45 9.14 -11.24
C HIS A 96 26.73 8.30 -11.16
N SER A 97 26.66 7.05 -10.69
CA SER A 97 27.85 6.21 -10.52
C SER A 97 27.53 4.73 -10.67
N ARG A 98 28.56 3.91 -10.94
CA ARG A 98 28.45 2.44 -10.87
C ARG A 98 28.50 1.91 -9.44
N LYS A 99 28.62 2.79 -8.44
CA LYS A 99 28.63 2.43 -7.03
C LYS A 99 27.26 1.91 -6.59
N GLN A 100 27.25 0.79 -5.87
CA GLN A 100 26.07 0.34 -5.13
C GLN A 100 25.96 1.14 -3.83
N VAL A 101 24.75 1.64 -3.56
CA VAL A 101 24.40 2.39 -2.37
C VAL A 101 23.21 1.74 -1.69
N GLN A 102 23.20 1.78 -0.37
CA GLN A 102 22.07 1.29 0.40
C GLN A 102 21.01 2.39 0.48
N THR A 103 19.83 2.12 -0.09
CA THR A 103 18.69 3.06 -0.12
C THR A 103 17.57 2.49 0.74
N PHE A 104 17.03 3.32 1.64
CA PHE A 104 15.87 2.94 2.43
C PHE A 104 14.58 3.23 1.64
N TYR A 105 13.75 2.21 1.52
CA TYR A 105 12.45 2.26 0.89
C TYR A 105 11.37 2.19 1.97
N TYR A 106 10.47 3.16 1.99
CA TYR A 106 9.38 3.27 2.95
C TYR A 106 8.17 2.49 2.47
N ASN A 107 7.58 1.68 3.34
CA ASN A 107 6.29 1.06 3.09
C ASN A 107 5.14 2.06 3.39
N GLN A 108 3.89 1.63 3.26
CA GLN A 108 2.73 2.48 3.54
C GLN A 108 2.74 3.06 4.97
N ARG A 109 3.18 2.29 5.97
CA ARG A 109 3.25 2.77 7.36
C ARG A 109 4.31 3.86 7.50
N GLY A 110 5.49 3.67 6.90
CA GLY A 110 6.56 4.66 6.89
C GLY A 110 6.13 5.96 6.21
N ARG A 111 5.43 5.84 5.06
CA ARG A 111 4.82 6.98 4.38
C ARG A 111 3.84 7.73 5.28
N ASN A 112 2.88 7.04 5.89
CA ASN A 112 1.90 7.67 6.79
C ASN A 112 2.57 8.38 7.95
N ARG A 113 3.58 7.75 8.56
CA ARG A 113 4.34 8.33 9.67
C ARG A 113 5.09 9.60 9.25
N LEU A 114 5.68 9.62 8.06
CA LEU A 114 6.34 10.82 7.52
C LEU A 114 5.33 11.94 7.27
N THR A 115 4.15 11.63 6.75
CA THR A 115 3.06 12.60 6.57
C THR A 115 2.64 13.24 7.90
N GLU A 116 2.41 12.45 8.95
CA GLU A 116 2.08 12.96 10.28
C GLU A 116 3.14 13.92 10.82
N LEU A 117 4.43 13.56 10.65
CA LEU A 117 5.55 14.36 11.11
C LEU A 117 5.72 15.66 10.32
N LEU A 118 5.45 15.63 9.01
CA LEU A 118 5.47 16.82 8.16
C LEU A 118 4.36 17.79 8.56
N ASN A 119 3.13 17.30 8.73
CA ASN A 119 2.00 18.12 9.20
C ASN A 119 2.28 18.68 10.59
N SER A 120 2.79 17.87 11.51
CA SER A 120 3.16 18.34 12.84
C SER A 120 4.21 19.45 12.78
N ARG A 121 5.18 19.35 11.86
CA ARG A 121 6.21 20.38 11.67
C ARG A 121 5.65 21.67 11.09
N THR A 122 4.74 21.61 10.11
CA THR A 122 4.11 22.82 9.55
C THR A 122 3.30 23.55 10.62
N TYR A 123 2.51 22.82 11.42
CA TYR A 123 1.77 23.40 12.56
C TYR A 123 2.65 24.09 13.60
N GLN A 124 3.81 23.52 13.93
CA GLN A 124 4.74 24.14 14.89
C GLN A 124 5.40 25.40 14.30
N ASN A 125 5.66 25.42 13.00
CA ASN A 125 6.29 26.56 12.33
C ASN A 125 5.34 27.76 12.21
N GLU A 126 4.04 27.51 12.01
CA GLU A 126 2.99 28.54 11.97
C GLU A 126 2.71 29.16 13.34
N ARG A 127 2.78 28.35 14.42
CA ARG A 127 2.64 28.84 15.80
C ARG A 127 3.81 29.72 16.23
N ASN A 128 5.03 29.34 15.85
CA ASN A 128 6.23 30.10 16.23
C ASN A 128 6.38 31.41 15.45
N SER A 129 5.69 31.59 14.32
CA SER A 129 5.70 32.83 13.54
C SER A 129 4.58 33.82 13.91
N HIS A 130 3.68 33.43 14.82
CA HIS A 130 2.59 34.29 15.35
C HIS A 130 2.77 34.68 16.82
N GLN A 131 3.97 34.53 17.40
CA GLN A 131 4.31 35.14 18.68
C GLN A 131 5.08 36.45 18.46
N PRO A 132 4.52 37.60 18.88
CA PRO A 132 5.20 38.90 18.82
C PRO A 132 6.38 39.01 19.78
#